data_AF-A0A927IXD6-F1
#
_entry.id   AF-A0A927IXD6-F1
#
_cell.length_a   1.000
_cell.length_b   1.000
_cell.length_c   1.000
_cell.angle_alpha   90.00
_cell.angle_beta   90.00
_cell.angle_gamma   90.00
#
_symmetry.space_group_name_H-M   'P 1'
#
loop_
_entity.id
_entity.type
_entity.pdbx_description
1 polymer ?
#
loop_
_entity_poly.entity_id
_entity_poly.type
_entity_poly.pdbx_seq_one_letter_code
_entity_poly.pdbx_strand_id
1 'polypeptide(L)'
;MKKGSLNEAKIENAFRNKNSTTNHSLAVAEHLVVDGKRQHGRFNVRPQDVDPLDETSAIPRALRRLRLKEWVGFTLLHPEISSSMILQEAHYLASSEIYVRDKHGMVEHSRNVRGGSLKLPHRLFPSTPVIDTKGYRILYNWADKPEGTHRIQVSVEATTDKPAIVMDLELYGDKSSAILSVSSPLPGGSMYTHKVAYPASGTVTVGDRTYKFDPSRDIAILDEHRTVLPYRTTWLWGTFATITDEGVIGANFAQRPIVPGTEEESCLWTPGACEPLGDILFNQSSDNPLAPWHIYSADGRLDVTFTPEDRKDVKHQLVVASIDYWQMVGTYTGTIAGHKVTGVRGVCESMKARL
;
A
#
# COMPACT_ATOMS: atom_id res chain seq x y z
N MET A 1 -18.14 56.84 -36.64
CA MET A 1 -18.89 55.69 -37.20
C MET A 1 -17.96 54.51 -37.38
N LYS A 2 -18.31 53.38 -36.76
CA LYS A 2 -18.01 51.95 -37.08
C LYS A 2 -16.60 51.52 -37.53
N LYS A 3 -15.97 50.69 -36.67
CA LYS A 3 -15.31 49.37 -36.92
C LYS A 3 -14.61 49.00 -35.59
N GLY A 4 -15.08 48.10 -34.71
CA GLY A 4 -15.65 46.76 -34.90
C GLY A 4 -14.52 45.72 -34.70
N SER A 5 -14.04 45.47 -33.48
CA SER A 5 -14.53 44.48 -32.49
C SER A 5 -14.59 43.02 -32.98
N LEU A 6 -13.60 42.55 -33.74
CA LEU A 6 -13.60 41.19 -34.31
C LEU A 6 -12.42 40.30 -33.91
N ASN A 7 -11.56 40.71 -32.97
CA ASN A 7 -10.36 39.92 -32.63
C ASN A 7 -10.22 39.45 -31.17
N GLU A 8 -11.08 39.88 -30.24
CA GLU A 8 -11.03 39.39 -28.85
C GLU A 8 -11.90 38.14 -28.62
N ALA A 9 -13.04 38.02 -29.31
CA ALA A 9 -13.94 36.87 -29.18
C ALA A 9 -13.38 35.55 -29.76
N LYS A 10 -12.32 35.58 -30.59
CA LYS A 10 -11.66 34.38 -31.11
C LYS A 10 -10.54 33.84 -30.21
N ILE A 11 -10.02 34.66 -29.30
CA ILE A 11 -8.99 34.24 -28.35
C ILE A 11 -9.67 33.67 -27.09
N GLU A 12 -10.82 34.22 -26.66
CA GLU A 12 -11.61 33.63 -25.56
C GLU A 12 -12.22 32.26 -25.89
N ASN A 13 -12.56 31.99 -27.16
CA ASN A 13 -13.08 30.67 -27.57
C ASN A 13 -11.99 29.60 -27.73
N ALA A 14 -10.71 29.97 -27.83
CA ALA A 14 -9.60 29.02 -27.85
C ALA A 14 -9.17 28.57 -26.45
N PHE A 15 -9.46 29.37 -25.41
CA PHE A 15 -9.19 29.03 -24.00
C PHE A 15 -10.37 28.34 -23.30
N ARG A 16 -11.60 28.46 -23.82
CA ARG A 16 -12.78 27.75 -23.26
C ARG A 16 -12.94 26.30 -23.71
N ASN A 17 -12.24 25.86 -24.76
CA ASN A 17 -12.38 24.50 -25.32
C ASN A 17 -11.29 23.49 -24.90
N LYS A 18 -10.47 23.82 -23.89
CA LYS A 18 -9.52 22.86 -23.28
C LYS A 18 -9.94 22.31 -21.91
N ASN A 19 -11.13 22.67 -21.42
CA ASN A 19 -11.71 22.12 -20.19
C ASN A 19 -12.92 21.23 -20.46
N SER A 20 -12.89 20.45 -21.54
CA SER A 20 -13.69 19.23 -21.64
C SER A 20 -12.84 18.08 -21.11
N THR A 21 -12.53 18.11 -19.80
CA THR A 21 -12.28 16.86 -19.10
C THR A 21 -13.58 16.07 -19.22
N THR A 22 -13.55 15.05 -20.06
CA THR A 22 -14.52 13.97 -20.02
C THR A 22 -14.49 13.47 -18.59
N ASN A 23 -15.49 13.92 -17.82
CA ASN A 23 -15.79 13.41 -16.51
C ASN A 23 -16.33 11.99 -16.76
N HIS A 24 -15.43 11.05 -17.04
CA HIS A 24 -15.69 9.65 -16.83
C HIS A 24 -15.73 9.47 -15.32
N SER A 25 -16.82 9.92 -14.69
CA SER A 25 -17.29 9.28 -13.48
C SER A 25 -17.53 7.83 -13.88
N LEU A 26 -16.50 7.00 -13.78
CA LEU A 26 -16.63 5.57 -13.85
C LEU A 26 -17.75 5.25 -12.85
N ALA A 27 -18.89 4.76 -13.36
CA ALA A 27 -19.90 4.14 -12.53
C ALA A 27 -19.16 3.24 -11.54
N VAL A 28 -19.52 3.31 -10.25
CA VAL A 28 -18.94 2.52 -9.15
C VAL A 28 -18.53 1.17 -9.71
N ALA A 29 -17.24 0.97 -9.96
CA ALA A 29 -16.81 -0.18 -10.75
C ALA A 29 -17.06 -1.40 -9.86
N GLU A 30 -18.15 -2.13 -10.08
CA GLU A 30 -18.44 -3.31 -9.26
C GLU A 30 -17.31 -4.34 -9.39
N HIS A 31 -16.65 -4.37 -10.55
CA HIS A 31 -15.62 -5.35 -10.89
C HIS A 31 -14.41 -4.67 -11.54
N LEU A 32 -13.21 -5.16 -11.21
CA LEU A 32 -11.96 -4.77 -11.87
C LEU A 32 -11.92 -5.19 -13.34
N VAL A 33 -12.57 -6.29 -13.67
CA VAL A 33 -12.71 -6.80 -15.04
C VAL A 33 -14.18 -6.77 -15.43
N VAL A 34 -14.49 -6.11 -16.55
CA VAL A 34 -15.84 -5.98 -17.10
C VAL A 34 -15.82 -6.53 -18.52
N ASP A 35 -16.74 -7.45 -18.84
CA ASP A 35 -16.80 -8.13 -20.15
C ASP A 35 -15.45 -8.73 -20.58
N GLY A 36 -14.73 -9.30 -19.61
CA GLY A 36 -13.40 -9.88 -19.82
C GLY A 36 -12.29 -8.87 -20.11
N LYS A 37 -12.53 -7.56 -19.93
CA LYS A 37 -11.53 -6.51 -20.08
C LYS A 37 -11.23 -5.86 -18.73
N ARG A 38 -9.96 -5.89 -18.34
CA ARG A 38 -9.47 -5.17 -17.17
C ARG A 38 -9.67 -3.67 -17.34
N GLN A 39 -10.21 -3.03 -16.30
CA GLN A 39 -10.30 -1.58 -16.20
C GLN A 39 -8.99 -1.04 -15.63
N HIS A 40 -8.43 -0.03 -16.29
CA HIS A 40 -7.23 0.68 -15.85
C HIS A 40 -7.57 2.12 -15.45
N GLY A 41 -6.86 2.64 -14.46
CA GLY A 41 -7.04 3.97 -13.92
C GLY A 41 -7.15 3.99 -12.40
N ARG A 42 -7.47 5.18 -11.88
CA ARG A 42 -7.86 5.42 -10.49
C ARG A 42 -9.35 5.21 -10.32
N PHE A 43 -9.71 4.54 -9.23
CA PHE A 43 -11.10 4.35 -8.83
C PHE A 43 -11.37 5.19 -7.58
N ASN A 44 -12.48 5.94 -7.59
CA ASN A 44 -12.93 6.72 -6.44
C ASN A 44 -13.41 5.84 -5.26
N VAL A 45 -13.64 4.56 -5.54
CA VAL A 45 -14.03 3.52 -4.59
C VAL A 45 -13.28 2.25 -4.98
N ARG A 46 -12.97 1.39 -4.00
CA ARG A 46 -12.44 0.05 -4.28
C ARG A 46 -13.48 -0.74 -5.08
N PRO A 47 -13.16 -1.33 -6.25
CA PRO A 47 -14.08 -2.27 -6.88
C PRO A 47 -14.45 -3.41 -5.94
N GLN A 48 -15.68 -3.93 -6.02
CA GLN A 48 -16.13 -4.98 -5.10
C GLN A 48 -15.34 -6.27 -5.36
N ASP A 49 -15.26 -6.67 -6.62
CA ASP A 49 -14.48 -7.82 -7.07
C ASP A 49 -13.24 -7.36 -7.83
N VAL A 50 -12.05 -7.82 -7.41
CA VAL A 50 -10.77 -7.41 -8.01
C VAL A 50 -9.97 -8.60 -8.54
N ASP A 51 -10.65 -9.67 -8.96
CA ASP A 51 -10.01 -10.84 -9.58
C ASP A 51 -9.32 -10.46 -10.91
N PRO A 52 -7.97 -10.44 -10.96
CA PRO A 52 -7.25 -10.06 -12.16
C PRO A 52 -7.33 -11.15 -13.25
N LEU A 53 -7.68 -12.38 -12.89
CA LEU A 53 -7.68 -13.52 -13.80
C LEU A 53 -9.00 -13.65 -14.57
N ASP A 54 -10.01 -12.85 -14.25
CA ASP A 54 -11.27 -12.76 -15.01
C ASP A 54 -11.06 -12.12 -16.38
N GLU A 55 -9.93 -11.44 -16.58
CA GLU A 55 -9.53 -10.89 -17.87
C GLU A 55 -9.44 -12.00 -18.92
N THR A 56 -10.06 -11.78 -20.08
CA THR A 56 -10.06 -12.73 -21.20
C THR A 56 -8.65 -12.93 -21.70
N SER A 57 -8.24 -14.19 -21.87
CA SER A 57 -6.91 -14.52 -22.35
C SER A 57 -6.89 -15.83 -23.11
N ALA A 58 -6.01 -15.93 -24.11
CA ALA A 58 -5.68 -17.19 -24.76
C ALA A 58 -4.88 -18.12 -23.82
N ILE A 59 -4.24 -17.58 -22.77
CA ILE A 59 -3.49 -18.38 -21.80
C ILE A 59 -4.45 -18.90 -20.73
N PRO A 60 -4.48 -20.23 -20.48
CA PRO A 60 -5.32 -20.83 -19.44
C PRO A 60 -5.18 -20.15 -18.08
N ARG A 61 -6.31 -19.96 -17.39
CA ARG A 61 -6.37 -19.31 -16.06
C ARG A 61 -5.38 -19.90 -15.06
N ALA A 62 -5.23 -21.23 -15.04
CA ALA A 62 -4.31 -21.93 -14.15
C ALA A 62 -2.83 -21.55 -14.39
N LEU A 63 -2.42 -21.33 -15.64
CA LEU A 63 -1.05 -20.91 -15.98
C LEU A 63 -0.83 -19.42 -15.66
N ARG A 64 -1.83 -18.58 -15.92
CA ARG A 64 -1.77 -17.15 -15.53
C ARG A 64 -1.69 -16.98 -14.01
N ARG A 65 -2.39 -17.84 -13.27
CA ARG A 65 -2.36 -17.87 -11.79
C ARG A 65 -0.93 -18.04 -11.25
N LEU A 66 -0.06 -18.82 -11.88
CA LEU A 66 1.33 -18.97 -11.41
C LEU A 66 2.15 -17.67 -11.52
N ARG A 67 1.76 -16.76 -12.41
CA ARG A 67 2.40 -15.44 -12.52
C ARG A 67 1.83 -14.42 -11.53
N LEU A 68 0.60 -14.60 -11.08
CA LEU A 68 -0.05 -13.70 -10.14
C LEU A 68 0.65 -13.76 -8.77
N LYS A 69 0.87 -12.59 -8.18
CA LYS A 69 1.36 -12.38 -6.82
C LYS A 69 0.34 -11.49 -6.12
N GLU A 70 -0.11 -11.93 -4.97
CA GLU A 70 -1.16 -11.26 -4.20
C GLU A 70 -0.69 -11.09 -2.76
N TRP A 71 -1.06 -9.98 -2.16
CA TRP A 71 -0.88 -9.79 -0.73
C TRP A 71 -1.91 -8.84 -0.15
N VAL A 72 -2.14 -9.02 1.15
CA VAL A 72 -2.86 -8.08 2.00
C VAL A 72 -2.11 -7.97 3.31
N GLY A 73 -1.79 -6.75 3.72
CA GLY A 73 -0.98 -6.50 4.90
C GLY A 73 -1.27 -5.14 5.51
N PHE A 74 -0.62 -4.90 6.64
CA PHE A 74 -0.69 -3.64 7.35
C PHE A 74 0.68 -3.18 7.79
N THR A 75 0.93 -1.88 7.66
CA THR A 75 1.98 -1.16 8.37
C THR A 75 1.35 -0.44 9.56
N LEU A 76 1.84 -0.69 10.77
CA LEU A 76 1.37 -0.05 11.99
C LEU A 76 2.28 1.13 12.37
N LEU A 77 1.66 2.28 12.60
CA LEU A 77 2.32 3.52 12.99
C LEU A 77 1.94 3.83 14.44
N HIS A 78 2.91 3.67 15.35
CA HIS A 78 2.73 3.90 16.78
C HIS A 78 4.00 4.53 17.39
N PRO A 79 3.92 5.48 18.34
CA PRO A 79 5.09 6.21 18.85
C PRO A 79 6.21 5.33 19.42
N GLU A 80 5.89 4.17 19.97
CA GLU A 80 6.85 3.27 20.62
C GLU A 80 7.22 2.04 19.79
N ILE A 81 6.45 1.73 18.74
CA ILE A 81 6.68 0.53 17.92
C ILE A 81 6.55 0.83 16.44
N SER A 82 7.38 0.15 15.64
CA SER A 82 7.19 0.02 14.20
C SER A 82 6.88 -1.44 13.90
N SER A 83 5.85 -1.71 13.13
CA SER A 83 5.44 -3.09 12.84
C SER A 83 4.82 -3.17 11.46
N SER A 84 5.09 -4.27 10.76
CA SER A 84 4.31 -4.64 9.59
C SER A 84 3.94 -6.11 9.65
N MET A 85 2.85 -6.45 8.98
CA MET A 85 2.39 -7.82 8.81
C MET A 85 1.79 -8.02 7.44
N ILE A 86 1.90 -9.24 6.91
CA ILE A 86 1.47 -9.55 5.54
C ILE A 86 0.97 -10.98 5.44
N LEU A 87 -0.13 -11.16 4.72
CA LEU A 87 -0.59 -12.43 4.16
C LEU A 87 -0.30 -12.37 2.66
N GLN A 88 0.51 -13.30 2.15
CA GLN A 88 0.96 -13.27 0.75
C GLN A 88 0.81 -14.63 0.05
N GLU A 89 0.45 -14.58 -1.23
CA GLU A 89 0.23 -15.74 -2.08
C GLU A 89 0.89 -15.54 -3.46
N ALA A 90 1.74 -16.49 -3.82
CA ALA A 90 2.29 -16.66 -5.17
C ALA A 90 1.65 -17.86 -5.91
N HIS A 91 0.63 -18.48 -5.31
CA HIS A 91 -0.13 -19.65 -5.77
C HIS A 91 0.64 -20.97 -5.93
N TYR A 92 1.97 -20.95 -5.86
CA TYR A 92 2.81 -22.11 -5.60
C TYR A 92 3.46 -22.07 -4.21
N LEU A 93 3.39 -20.92 -3.55
CA LEU A 93 3.81 -20.70 -2.18
C LEU A 93 2.87 -19.65 -1.58
N ALA A 94 2.38 -19.90 -0.38
CA ALA A 94 1.68 -18.91 0.40
C ALA A 94 2.31 -18.85 1.78
N SER A 95 2.41 -17.64 2.32
CA SER A 95 3.11 -17.41 3.57
C SER A 95 2.55 -16.18 4.27
N SER A 96 2.97 -16.03 5.51
CA SER A 96 2.68 -14.88 6.33
C SER A 96 3.93 -14.48 7.09
N GLU A 97 4.03 -13.20 7.37
CA GLU A 97 5.09 -12.62 8.18
C GLU A 97 4.53 -11.50 9.05
N ILE A 98 5.05 -11.37 10.26
CA ILE A 98 4.83 -10.23 11.15
C ILE A 98 6.13 -9.91 11.87
N TYR A 99 6.44 -8.62 12.00
CA TYR A 99 7.46 -8.16 12.93
C TYR A 99 6.92 -7.04 13.80
N VAL A 100 7.44 -6.94 15.03
CA VAL A 100 7.28 -5.78 15.91
C VAL A 100 8.66 -5.33 16.35
N ARG A 101 8.98 -4.07 16.09
CA ARG A 101 10.20 -3.40 16.52
C ARG A 101 9.86 -2.36 17.56
N ASP A 102 10.49 -2.45 18.71
CA ASP A 102 10.40 -1.49 19.80
C ASP A 102 11.81 -1.20 20.34
N LYS A 103 11.97 -0.39 21.41
CA LYS A 103 13.30 -0.04 21.97
C LYS A 103 14.21 -1.22 22.38
N HIS A 104 13.67 -2.43 22.57
CA HIS A 104 14.41 -3.63 22.97
C HIS A 104 14.86 -4.50 21.79
N GLY A 105 14.46 -4.17 20.55
CA GLY A 105 14.85 -4.89 19.35
C GLY A 105 13.65 -5.28 18.48
N MET A 106 13.92 -6.07 17.45
CA MET A 106 12.91 -6.59 16.53
C MET A 106 12.57 -8.04 16.88
N VAL A 107 11.28 -8.34 16.99
CA VAL A 107 10.75 -9.71 17.07
C VAL A 107 10.00 -9.99 15.78
N GLU A 108 10.39 -11.05 15.08
CA GLU A 108 9.83 -11.42 13.78
C GLU A 108 9.40 -12.89 13.76
N HIS A 109 8.17 -13.15 13.33
CA HIS A 109 7.65 -14.49 13.11
C HIS A 109 7.10 -14.63 11.70
N SER A 110 7.45 -15.72 11.02
CA SER A 110 6.96 -16.05 9.70
C SER A 110 6.49 -17.50 9.61
N ARG A 111 5.59 -17.76 8.66
CA ARG A 111 5.00 -19.08 8.46
C ARG A 111 4.64 -19.33 7.00
N ASN A 112 5.03 -20.49 6.49
CA ASN A 112 4.57 -20.99 5.21
C ASN A 112 3.30 -21.85 5.39
N VAL A 113 2.36 -21.75 4.44
CA VAL A 113 1.14 -22.55 4.43
C VAL A 113 1.42 -23.93 3.82
N ARG A 114 1.22 -24.98 4.62
CA ARG A 114 1.24 -26.36 4.11
C ARG A 114 0.00 -26.59 3.26
N GLY A 115 0.17 -26.92 1.97
CA GLY A 115 -0.94 -27.06 1.01
C GLY A 115 -1.11 -25.89 0.03
N GLY A 116 -0.33 -24.81 0.19
CA GLY A 116 0.05 -23.91 -0.90
C GLY A 116 -0.84 -22.71 -1.22
N SER A 117 -1.92 -22.44 -0.49
CA SER A 117 -2.80 -21.28 -0.78
C SER A 117 -3.48 -20.73 0.47
N LEU A 118 -3.52 -19.39 0.58
CA LEU A 118 -4.32 -18.66 1.58
C LEU A 118 -5.73 -18.36 1.07
N LYS A 119 -5.94 -18.47 -0.26
CA LYS A 119 -7.19 -18.08 -0.95
C LYS A 119 -7.57 -16.65 -0.58
N LEU A 120 -6.62 -15.72 -0.77
CA LEU A 120 -6.87 -14.32 -0.49
C LEU A 120 -8.13 -13.85 -1.24
N PRO A 121 -9.09 -13.20 -0.55
CA PRO A 121 -10.39 -12.93 -1.12
C PRO A 121 -10.28 -11.79 -2.14
N HIS A 122 -10.91 -11.92 -3.30
CA HIS A 122 -11.01 -10.80 -4.25
C HIS A 122 -12.05 -9.76 -3.81
N ARG A 123 -13.03 -10.19 -3.00
CA ARG A 123 -14.00 -9.32 -2.33
C ARG A 123 -13.56 -9.07 -0.90
N LEU A 124 -13.15 -7.84 -0.59
CA LEU A 124 -12.57 -7.53 0.72
C LEU A 124 -13.65 -7.30 1.79
N PHE A 125 -14.76 -6.67 1.44
CA PHE A 125 -15.84 -6.31 2.37
C PHE A 125 -17.12 -7.09 2.05
N PRO A 126 -17.68 -7.89 2.99
CA PRO A 126 -17.00 -8.48 4.14
C PRO A 126 -16.09 -9.64 3.72
N SER A 127 -15.02 -9.88 4.47
CA SER A 127 -14.18 -11.07 4.32
C SER A 127 -13.34 -11.33 5.56
N THR A 128 -12.78 -12.53 5.66
CA THR A 128 -11.92 -12.92 6.80
C THR A 128 -10.67 -13.67 6.34
N PRO A 129 -9.75 -13.04 5.58
CA PRO A 129 -8.50 -13.68 5.21
C PRO A 129 -7.73 -14.07 6.48
N VAL A 130 -7.25 -15.31 6.49
CA VAL A 130 -6.62 -15.90 7.67
C VAL A 130 -5.52 -16.88 7.27
N ILE A 131 -4.42 -16.83 8.01
CA ILE A 131 -3.53 -17.97 8.18
C ILE A 131 -3.76 -18.54 9.57
N ASP A 132 -4.05 -19.84 9.64
CA ASP A 132 -4.27 -20.53 10.90
C ASP A 132 -3.50 -21.85 10.88
N THR A 133 -2.37 -21.86 11.57
CA THR A 133 -1.51 -23.04 11.71
C THR A 133 -1.09 -23.19 13.16
N LYS A 134 -0.58 -24.37 13.54
CA LYS A 134 -0.17 -24.64 14.93
C LYS A 134 0.78 -23.55 15.47
N GLY A 135 0.31 -22.81 16.46
CA GLY A 135 1.02 -21.73 17.17
C GLY A 135 1.21 -20.44 16.36
N TYR A 136 0.53 -20.27 15.23
CA TYR A 136 0.64 -19.06 14.40
C TYR A 136 -0.69 -18.77 13.70
N ARG A 137 -1.33 -17.68 14.12
CA ARG A 137 -2.59 -17.19 13.54
C ARG A 137 -2.53 -15.68 13.30
N ILE A 138 -2.85 -15.27 12.08
CA ILE A 138 -3.11 -13.86 11.70
C ILE A 138 -4.42 -13.84 10.91
N LEU A 139 -5.34 -12.99 11.35
CA LEU A 139 -6.69 -12.87 10.81
C LEU A 139 -7.04 -11.39 10.66
N TYR A 140 -7.60 -11.03 9.50
CA TYR A 140 -8.21 -9.72 9.29
C TYR A 140 -9.72 -9.92 9.16
N ASN A 141 -10.51 -9.27 9.99
CA ASN A 141 -11.96 -9.32 9.92
C ASN A 141 -12.50 -8.01 9.34
N TRP A 142 -13.01 -8.07 8.12
CA TRP A 142 -13.55 -6.91 7.42
C TRP A 142 -15.07 -6.85 7.60
N ALA A 143 -15.55 -5.72 8.13
CA ALA A 143 -16.96 -5.36 8.13
C ALA A 143 -17.58 -5.35 6.72
N ASP A 144 -18.92 -5.32 6.68
CA ASP A 144 -19.70 -5.37 5.43
C ASP A 144 -19.44 -4.19 4.48
N LYS A 145 -19.00 -3.06 5.01
CA LYS A 145 -18.77 -1.83 4.25
C LYS A 145 -17.42 -1.19 4.59
N PRO A 146 -16.79 -0.46 3.66
CA PRO A 146 -15.51 0.23 3.88
C PRO A 146 -15.51 1.19 5.08
N GLU A 147 -16.64 1.86 5.35
CA GLU A 147 -16.80 2.79 6.47
C GLU A 147 -17.03 2.09 7.82
N GLY A 148 -17.09 0.76 7.85
CA GLY A 148 -17.30 -0.01 9.07
C GLY A 148 -16.06 -0.10 9.97
N THR A 149 -16.24 -0.72 11.13
CA THR A 149 -15.11 -1.07 12.02
C THR A 149 -14.55 -2.42 11.63
N HIS A 150 -13.29 -2.45 11.21
CA HIS A 150 -12.58 -3.68 10.87
C HIS A 150 -11.70 -4.13 12.05
N ARG A 151 -11.13 -5.33 11.96
CA ARG A 151 -10.32 -5.87 13.05
C ARG A 151 -9.10 -6.64 12.56
N ILE A 152 -7.96 -6.41 13.21
CA ILE A 152 -6.75 -7.24 13.06
C ILE A 152 -6.62 -8.09 14.33
N GLN A 153 -6.47 -9.40 14.16
CA GLN A 153 -6.22 -10.32 15.27
C GLN A 153 -5.00 -11.18 14.98
N VAL A 154 -4.03 -11.15 15.89
CA VAL A 154 -2.80 -11.96 15.83
C VAL A 154 -2.66 -12.76 17.10
N SER A 155 -2.34 -14.04 16.95
CA SER A 155 -1.95 -14.93 18.04
C SER A 155 -0.81 -15.83 17.55
N VAL A 156 0.41 -15.45 17.93
CA VAL A 156 1.63 -16.19 17.61
C VAL A 156 2.28 -16.62 18.92
N GLU A 157 2.45 -17.93 19.09
CA GLU A 157 3.09 -18.52 20.26
C GLU A 157 4.58 -18.16 20.31
N ALA A 158 5.15 -18.16 21.51
CA ALA A 158 6.59 -18.03 21.69
C ALA A 158 7.32 -19.23 21.07
N THR A 159 8.49 -18.99 20.52
CA THR A 159 9.46 -20.04 20.18
C THR A 159 10.57 -20.07 21.23
N THR A 160 11.53 -20.99 21.08
CA THR A 160 12.70 -21.07 21.96
C THR A 160 13.49 -19.76 22.00
N ASP A 161 13.50 -19.02 20.90
CA ASP A 161 14.33 -17.83 20.67
C ASP A 161 13.55 -16.51 20.61
N LYS A 162 12.23 -16.55 20.46
CA LYS A 162 11.41 -15.35 20.22
C LYS A 162 10.17 -15.34 21.10
N PRO A 163 9.83 -14.19 21.71
CA PRO A 163 8.61 -14.08 22.51
C PRO A 163 7.36 -14.19 21.63
N ALA A 164 6.24 -14.50 22.27
CA ALA A 164 4.92 -14.51 21.65
C ALA A 164 4.52 -13.10 21.16
N ILE A 165 3.68 -13.04 20.13
CA ILE A 165 3.01 -11.81 19.68
C ILE A 165 1.50 -12.02 19.74
N VAL A 166 0.81 -11.17 20.48
CA VAL A 166 -0.66 -11.11 20.54
C VAL A 166 -1.11 -9.71 20.13
N MET A 167 -2.09 -9.63 19.24
CA MET A 167 -2.62 -8.36 18.76
C MET A 167 -4.12 -8.44 18.63
N ASP A 168 -4.78 -7.38 19.06
CA ASP A 168 -6.19 -7.15 18.79
C ASP A 168 -6.39 -5.66 18.56
N LEU A 169 -6.60 -5.28 17.29
CA LEU A 169 -6.78 -3.89 16.88
C LEU A 169 -8.11 -3.72 16.16
N GLU A 170 -8.84 -2.67 16.52
CA GLU A 170 -9.97 -2.15 15.75
C GLU A 170 -9.49 -1.06 14.80
N LEU A 171 -10.00 -1.06 13.57
CA LEU A 171 -9.70 -0.08 12.53
C LEU A 171 -10.97 0.71 12.18
N TYR A 172 -10.92 2.03 12.27
CA TYR A 172 -12.09 2.89 12.09
C TYR A 172 -12.19 3.39 10.64
N GLY A 173 -13.00 2.70 9.83
CA GLY A 173 -13.22 3.03 8.41
C GLY A 173 -13.95 4.37 8.20
N ASP A 174 -14.82 4.77 9.12
CA ASP A 174 -15.54 6.06 9.10
C ASP A 174 -14.61 7.28 9.30
N LYS A 175 -13.38 7.04 9.78
CA LYS A 175 -12.36 8.05 10.05
C LYS A 175 -11.07 7.84 9.24
N SER A 176 -11.10 6.95 8.25
CA SER A 176 -9.91 6.61 7.48
C SER A 176 -9.47 7.77 6.57
N SER A 177 -8.28 7.65 6.00
CA SER A 177 -7.93 8.44 4.82
C SER A 177 -8.90 8.17 3.68
N ALA A 178 -8.89 9.04 2.67
CA ALA A 178 -9.46 8.70 1.38
C ALA A 178 -8.77 7.45 0.79
N ILE A 179 -9.50 6.75 -0.07
CA ILE A 179 -9.07 5.48 -0.65
C ILE A 179 -8.08 5.72 -1.80
N LEU A 180 -6.91 5.08 -1.72
CA LEU A 180 -6.12 4.80 -2.91
C LEU A 180 -6.65 3.50 -3.52
N SER A 181 -7.15 3.54 -4.76
CA SER A 181 -7.44 2.34 -5.54
C SER A 181 -7.06 2.56 -6.99
N VAL A 182 -6.09 1.76 -7.48
CA VAL A 182 -5.50 1.94 -8.81
C VAL A 182 -5.36 0.59 -9.48
N SER A 183 -5.71 0.51 -10.77
CA SER A 183 -5.22 -0.56 -11.64
C SER A 183 -4.43 0.02 -12.79
N SER A 184 -3.24 -0.52 -13.04
CA SER A 184 -2.33 0.02 -14.05
C SER A 184 -1.62 -1.09 -14.81
N PRO A 185 -1.35 -0.92 -16.10
CA PRO A 185 -0.42 -1.79 -16.79
C PRO A 185 1.00 -1.56 -16.27
N LEU A 186 1.79 -2.64 -16.21
CA LEU A 186 3.22 -2.59 -15.97
C LEU A 186 3.95 -3.06 -17.22
N PRO A 187 5.22 -2.66 -17.45
CA PRO A 187 6.03 -3.28 -18.50
C PRO A 187 6.05 -4.82 -18.33
N GLY A 188 5.38 -5.55 -19.24
CA GLY A 188 5.28 -7.02 -19.19
C GLY A 188 4.29 -7.59 -18.16
N GLY A 189 3.38 -6.76 -17.63
CA GLY A 189 2.53 -7.12 -16.52
C GLY A 189 1.38 -6.15 -16.26
N SER A 190 0.77 -6.27 -15.08
CA SER A 190 -0.28 -5.37 -14.60
C SER A 190 -0.36 -5.42 -13.08
N MET A 191 -0.94 -4.39 -12.50
CA MET A 191 -1.19 -4.32 -11.07
C MET A 191 -2.58 -3.81 -10.75
N TYR A 192 -3.05 -4.19 -9.58
CA TYR A 192 -4.12 -3.55 -8.84
C TYR A 192 -3.62 -3.34 -7.42
N THR A 193 -3.90 -2.17 -6.84
CA THR A 193 -3.58 -1.82 -5.46
C THR A 193 -4.76 -1.14 -4.80
N HIS A 194 -4.91 -1.39 -3.50
CA HIS A 194 -5.83 -0.70 -2.63
C HIS A 194 -5.16 -0.40 -1.30
N LYS A 195 -5.09 0.88 -0.93
CA LYS A 195 -4.47 1.32 0.33
C LYS A 195 -5.34 2.36 1.02
N VAL A 196 -5.40 2.24 2.35
CA VAL A 196 -6.18 3.12 3.23
C VAL A 196 -5.45 3.20 4.56
N ALA A 197 -5.33 4.41 5.11
CA ALA A 197 -4.81 4.63 6.45
C ALA A 197 -5.97 4.71 7.46
N TYR A 198 -6.08 3.73 8.34
CA TYR A 198 -7.11 3.67 9.37
C TYR A 198 -6.58 4.14 10.71
N PRO A 199 -7.24 5.09 11.39
CA PRO A 199 -7.08 5.25 12.82
C PRO A 199 -7.36 3.92 13.52
N ALA A 200 -6.55 3.57 14.51
CA ALA A 200 -6.60 2.26 15.14
C ALA A 200 -6.62 2.35 16.67
N SER A 201 -7.36 1.46 17.31
CA SER A 201 -7.36 1.26 18.77
C SER A 201 -7.10 -0.19 19.12
N GLY A 202 -6.73 -0.46 20.37
CA GLY A 202 -6.53 -1.83 20.87
C GLY A 202 -5.13 -2.03 21.41
N THR A 203 -4.59 -3.24 21.28
CA THR A 203 -3.31 -3.60 21.90
C THR A 203 -2.44 -4.49 21.03
N VAL A 204 -1.13 -4.25 21.10
CA VAL A 204 -0.08 -5.16 20.61
C VAL A 204 0.76 -5.59 21.81
N THR A 205 0.87 -6.88 22.06
CA THR A 205 1.66 -7.46 23.14
C THR A 205 2.77 -8.32 22.57
N VAL A 206 4.02 -8.06 22.99
CA VAL A 206 5.22 -8.84 22.63
C VAL A 206 5.86 -9.37 23.92
N GLY A 207 5.69 -10.66 24.17
CA GLY A 207 6.06 -11.26 25.46
C GLY A 207 5.21 -10.68 26.59
N ASP A 208 5.84 -9.98 27.52
CA ASP A 208 5.22 -9.29 28.67
C ASP A 208 4.96 -7.79 28.41
N ARG A 209 5.35 -7.25 27.26
CA ARG A 209 5.29 -5.82 26.95
C ARG A 209 4.07 -5.52 26.09
N THR A 210 3.23 -4.59 26.52
CA THR A 210 1.99 -4.24 25.83
C THR A 210 2.00 -2.76 25.41
N TYR A 211 1.66 -2.52 24.16
CA TYR A 211 1.54 -1.21 23.54
C TYR A 211 0.08 -0.95 23.22
N LYS A 212 -0.45 0.18 23.69
CA LYS A 212 -1.86 0.55 23.53
C LYS A 212 -2.02 1.51 22.37
N PHE A 213 -2.85 1.12 21.41
CA PHE A 213 -3.23 1.96 20.29
C PHE A 213 -4.34 2.94 20.68
N ASP A 214 -4.14 4.20 20.34
CA ASP A 214 -5.08 5.30 20.52
C ASP A 214 -5.55 5.80 19.15
N PRO A 215 -6.85 5.73 18.82
CA PRO A 215 -7.34 6.11 17.50
C PRO A 215 -7.33 7.62 17.23
N SER A 216 -6.94 8.44 18.21
CA SER A 216 -6.64 9.85 17.98
C SER A 216 -5.21 10.10 17.49
N ARG A 217 -4.35 9.07 17.49
CA ARG A 217 -2.92 9.20 17.20
C ARG A 217 -2.37 8.12 16.26
N ASP A 218 -2.78 6.87 16.46
CA ASP A 218 -2.13 5.69 15.88
C ASP A 218 -2.90 5.19 14.66
N ILE A 219 -2.16 4.70 13.66
CA ILE A 219 -2.68 4.34 12.35
C ILE A 219 -2.24 2.91 11.96
N ALA A 220 -3.12 2.19 11.28
CA ALA A 220 -2.78 1.02 10.48
C ALA A 220 -3.01 1.33 9.00
N ILE A 221 -1.96 1.26 8.18
CA ILE A 221 -2.04 1.46 6.72
C ILE A 221 -2.23 0.10 6.06
N LEU A 222 -3.39 -0.10 5.44
CA LEU A 222 -3.68 -1.25 4.59
C LEU A 222 -2.83 -1.21 3.32
N ASP A 223 -2.28 -2.36 2.97
CA ASP A 223 -1.64 -2.61 1.69
C ASP A 223 -2.24 -3.88 1.06
N GLU A 224 -3.18 -3.72 0.14
CA GLU A 224 -3.72 -4.81 -0.68
C GLU A 224 -3.20 -4.68 -2.12
N HIS A 225 -2.65 -5.76 -2.66
CA HIS A 225 -2.12 -5.79 -4.03
C HIS A 225 -2.42 -7.10 -4.74
N ARG A 226 -2.63 -6.98 -6.05
CA ARG A 226 -2.70 -8.09 -7.00
C ARG A 226 -1.93 -7.72 -8.24
N THR A 227 -0.82 -8.42 -8.49
CA THR A 227 0.11 -8.01 -9.54
C THR A 227 0.64 -9.20 -10.32
N VAL A 228 0.70 -9.00 -11.63
CA VAL A 228 1.47 -9.84 -12.55
C VAL A 228 2.74 -9.06 -12.82
N LEU A 229 3.82 -9.41 -12.12
CA LEU A 229 5.10 -8.73 -12.27
C LEU A 229 5.86 -9.23 -13.51
N PRO A 230 6.73 -8.38 -14.10
CA PRO A 230 7.75 -8.86 -15.02
C PRO A 230 8.72 -9.80 -14.31
N TYR A 231 9.40 -10.67 -15.08
CA TYR A 231 10.38 -11.62 -14.55
C TYR A 231 11.46 -10.91 -13.72
N ARG A 232 11.89 -9.72 -14.16
CA ARG A 232 12.78 -8.84 -13.41
C ARG A 232 12.00 -7.62 -12.96
N THR A 233 11.93 -7.40 -11.66
CA THR A 233 11.23 -6.25 -11.08
C THR A 233 12.14 -5.53 -10.10
N THR A 234 11.98 -4.21 -10.04
CA THR A 234 12.62 -3.37 -9.05
C THR A 234 11.70 -2.24 -8.67
N TRP A 235 11.68 -1.89 -7.39
CA TRP A 235 11.05 -0.68 -6.90
C TRP A 235 11.76 -0.13 -5.68
N LEU A 236 11.59 1.18 -5.49
CA LEU A 236 11.59 1.83 -4.19
C LEU A 236 10.16 2.19 -3.86
N TRP A 237 9.76 2.04 -2.61
CA TRP A 237 8.43 2.39 -2.14
C TRP A 237 8.51 2.97 -0.74
N GLY A 238 7.59 3.86 -0.40
CA GLY A 238 7.45 4.34 0.97
C GLY A 238 6.02 4.77 1.27
N THR A 239 5.69 4.73 2.55
CA THR A 239 4.42 5.24 3.05
C THR A 239 4.52 5.74 4.48
N PHE A 240 3.76 6.77 4.78
CA PHE A 240 3.55 7.29 6.12
C PHE A 240 2.21 8.00 6.19
N ALA A 241 1.65 8.10 7.39
CA ALA A 241 0.44 8.87 7.65
C ALA A 241 0.42 9.37 9.09
N THR A 242 -0.33 10.44 9.34
CA THR A 242 -0.60 10.98 10.66
C THR A 242 -2.02 11.52 10.72
N ILE A 243 -2.56 11.61 11.93
CA ILE A 243 -3.87 12.21 12.20
C ILE A 243 -3.66 13.71 12.49
N THR A 244 -4.51 14.56 11.91
CA THR A 244 -4.64 15.98 12.24
C THR A 244 -6.10 16.27 12.63
N ASP A 245 -6.38 17.50 13.06
CA ASP A 245 -7.74 17.95 13.37
C ASP A 245 -8.68 17.91 12.14
N GLU A 246 -8.12 17.94 10.92
CA GLU A 246 -8.87 17.90 9.67
C GLU A 246 -9.08 16.48 9.13
N GLY A 247 -8.33 15.50 9.65
CA GLY A 247 -8.39 14.10 9.25
C GLY A 247 -7.02 13.47 9.06
N VAL A 248 -6.98 12.32 8.39
CA VAL A 248 -5.73 11.63 8.09
C VAL A 248 -5.02 12.30 6.91
N ILE A 249 -3.75 12.65 7.10
CA ILE A 249 -2.86 13.10 6.04
C ILE A 249 -1.65 12.16 5.92
N GLY A 250 -1.04 12.10 4.74
CA GLY A 250 0.12 11.25 4.52
C GLY A 250 0.48 11.09 3.06
N ALA A 251 1.31 10.10 2.76
CA ALA A 251 1.67 9.77 1.39
C ALA A 251 1.93 8.27 1.24
N ASN A 252 1.66 7.79 0.02
CA ASN A 252 2.13 6.50 -0.48
C ASN A 252 2.84 6.80 -1.80
N PHE A 253 4.05 6.28 -2.01
CA PHE A 253 4.81 6.64 -3.21
C PHE A 253 5.76 5.52 -3.62
N ALA A 254 5.96 5.41 -4.94
CA ALA A 254 6.83 4.41 -5.52
C ALA A 254 7.67 4.99 -6.66
N GLN A 255 8.88 4.45 -6.81
CA GLN A 255 9.70 4.62 -7.99
C GLN A 255 9.97 3.24 -8.61
N ARG A 256 9.43 3.01 -9.79
CA ARG A 256 9.57 1.76 -10.56
C ARG A 256 9.40 1.98 -12.06
N PRO A 257 9.75 1.01 -12.92
CA PRO A 257 9.39 1.06 -14.33
C PRO A 257 7.86 1.11 -14.53
N ILE A 258 7.39 2.10 -15.31
CA ILE A 258 5.97 2.31 -15.62
C ILE A 258 5.71 2.27 -17.13
N VAL A 259 4.45 2.10 -17.53
CA VAL A 259 4.01 2.41 -18.90
C VAL A 259 3.75 3.93 -18.98
N PRO A 260 4.33 4.66 -19.95
CA PRO A 260 4.11 6.09 -20.05
C PRO A 260 2.63 6.47 -20.20
N GLY A 261 2.19 7.49 -19.47
CA GLY A 261 0.82 8.01 -19.55
C GLY A 261 -0.23 7.20 -18.79
N THR A 262 0.17 6.30 -17.89
CA THR A 262 -0.77 5.49 -17.08
C THR A 262 -0.70 5.85 -15.61
N GLU A 263 -1.81 5.67 -14.90
CA GLU A 263 -1.90 5.87 -13.45
C GLU A 263 -0.92 4.98 -12.67
N GLU A 264 -0.52 5.44 -11.50
CA GLU A 264 0.46 4.77 -10.63
C GLU A 264 -0.07 4.74 -9.18
N GLU A 265 0.53 3.96 -8.29
CA GLU A 265 0.07 3.85 -6.89
C GLU A 265 0.44 5.03 -6.00
N SER A 266 1.17 6.00 -6.52
CA SER A 266 1.63 7.13 -5.73
C SER A 266 0.50 8.13 -5.47
N CYS A 267 0.31 8.55 -4.23
CA CYS A 267 -0.67 9.55 -3.85
C CYS A 267 -0.26 10.33 -2.61
N LEU A 268 -0.88 11.49 -2.45
CA LEU A 268 -0.97 12.19 -1.18
C LEU A 268 -2.36 11.93 -0.59
N TRP A 269 -2.40 11.55 0.68
CA TRP A 269 -3.62 11.64 1.47
C TRP A 269 -3.66 13.05 2.06
N THR A 270 -4.63 13.84 1.61
CA THR A 270 -5.01 15.12 2.20
C THR A 270 -6.37 14.96 2.88
N PRO A 271 -6.81 15.90 3.73
CA PRO A 271 -8.08 15.77 4.42
C PRO A 271 -9.24 15.48 3.47
N GLY A 272 -9.77 14.25 3.54
CA GLY A 272 -10.87 13.77 2.71
C GLY A 272 -10.53 13.45 1.23
N ALA A 273 -9.27 13.54 0.79
CA ALA A 273 -8.90 13.29 -0.61
C ALA A 273 -7.65 12.41 -0.77
N CYS A 274 -7.65 11.64 -1.86
CA CYS A 274 -6.50 10.86 -2.31
C CYS A 274 -6.04 11.47 -3.63
N GLU A 275 -5.04 12.34 -3.55
CA GLU A 275 -4.59 13.12 -4.69
C GLU A 275 -3.47 12.37 -5.43
N PRO A 276 -3.55 12.21 -6.76
CA PRO A 276 -2.50 11.58 -7.54
C PRO A 276 -1.15 12.27 -7.36
N LEU A 277 -0.09 11.46 -7.34
CA LEU A 277 1.30 11.88 -7.33
C LEU A 277 2.08 11.11 -8.39
N GLY A 278 3.11 11.73 -8.96
CA GLY A 278 3.98 11.12 -9.97
C GLY A 278 5.38 11.73 -9.95
N ASP A 279 6.27 11.24 -10.81
CA ASP A 279 7.64 11.74 -10.99
C ASP A 279 8.41 11.89 -9.67
N ILE A 280 8.47 10.80 -8.91
CA ILE A 280 9.03 10.74 -7.56
C ILE A 280 10.48 10.31 -7.62
N LEU A 281 11.33 11.04 -6.91
CA LEU A 281 12.76 10.81 -6.84
C LEU A 281 13.15 10.44 -5.41
N PHE A 282 13.92 9.36 -5.27
CA PHE A 282 14.52 8.91 -4.02
C PHE A 282 16.03 9.17 -4.05
N ASN A 283 16.48 10.15 -3.27
CA ASN A 283 17.89 10.53 -3.18
C ASN A 283 18.46 10.13 -1.82
N GLN A 284 19.21 9.04 -1.78
CA GLN A 284 19.96 8.65 -0.59
C GLN A 284 21.17 9.57 -0.40
N SER A 285 21.39 10.08 0.81
CA SER A 285 22.49 11.01 1.09
C SER A 285 23.89 10.40 1.02
N SER A 286 24.03 9.07 1.13
CA SER A 286 25.29 8.33 1.00
C SER A 286 25.05 6.83 0.82
N ASP A 287 26.10 6.04 0.57
CA ASP A 287 26.02 4.59 0.44
C ASP A 287 25.72 3.85 1.77
N ASN A 288 25.67 4.55 2.92
CA ASN A 288 25.30 3.93 4.20
C ASN A 288 23.82 3.50 4.16
N PRO A 289 23.50 2.21 4.41
CA PRO A 289 22.13 1.68 4.39
C PRO A 289 21.10 2.47 5.21
N LEU A 290 21.50 3.09 6.31
CA LEU A 290 20.63 3.88 7.20
C LEU A 290 20.82 5.39 7.03
N ALA A 291 21.50 5.83 5.96
CA ALA A 291 21.60 7.24 5.63
C ALA A 291 20.21 7.84 5.35
N PRO A 292 19.94 9.10 5.74
CA PRO A 292 18.69 9.78 5.39
C PRO A 292 18.46 9.83 3.87
N TRP A 293 17.19 9.75 3.48
CA TRP A 293 16.73 9.83 2.10
C TRP A 293 15.90 11.09 1.90
N HIS A 294 16.29 11.93 0.94
CA HIS A 294 15.45 13.01 0.45
C HIS A 294 14.54 12.47 -0.65
N ILE A 295 13.23 12.62 -0.45
CA ILE A 295 12.20 12.07 -1.33
C ILE A 295 11.28 13.21 -1.74
N TYR A 296 11.15 13.45 -3.03
CA TYR A 296 10.35 14.56 -3.55
C TYR A 296 9.72 14.24 -4.90
N SER A 297 8.61 14.93 -5.19
CA SER A 297 7.95 14.90 -6.49
C SER A 297 8.37 16.10 -7.35
N ALA A 298 8.36 15.95 -8.68
CA ALA A 298 8.72 17.03 -9.60
C ALA A 298 7.81 18.27 -9.48
N ASP A 299 6.56 18.09 -9.05
CA ASP A 299 5.60 19.18 -8.81
C ASP A 299 5.73 19.85 -7.43
N GLY A 300 6.67 19.38 -6.58
CA GLY A 300 6.94 19.94 -5.25
C GLY A 300 5.85 19.65 -4.20
N ARG A 301 4.83 18.85 -4.52
CA ARG A 301 3.76 18.50 -3.57
C ARG A 301 4.20 17.44 -2.55
N LEU A 302 5.27 16.71 -2.82
CA LEU A 302 5.99 15.88 -1.85
C LEU A 302 7.42 16.42 -1.74
N ASP A 303 7.86 16.77 -0.53
CA ASP A 303 9.25 17.13 -0.23
C ASP A 303 9.56 16.75 1.22
N VAL A 304 10.14 15.56 1.43
CA VAL A 304 10.38 15.00 2.75
C VAL A 304 11.76 14.36 2.86
N THR A 305 12.30 14.38 4.07
CA THR A 305 13.45 13.56 4.46
C THR A 305 12.95 12.39 5.29
N PHE A 306 13.23 11.17 4.82
CA PHE A 306 13.11 9.95 5.61
C PHE A 306 14.40 9.69 6.37
N THR A 307 14.32 9.55 7.69
CA THR A 307 15.43 9.17 8.56
C THR A 307 15.22 7.72 9.02
N PRO A 308 15.97 6.74 8.47
CA PRO A 308 15.89 5.36 8.89
C PRO A 308 16.31 5.17 10.36
N GLU A 309 15.55 4.37 11.11
CA GLU A 309 15.88 3.94 12.48
C GLU A 309 16.44 2.52 12.50
N ASP A 310 15.91 1.65 11.63
CA ASP A 310 16.32 0.26 11.52
C ASP A 310 15.95 -0.29 10.15
N ARG A 311 16.49 -1.48 9.84
CA ARG A 311 16.30 -2.16 8.55
C ARG A 311 16.08 -3.65 8.76
N LYS A 312 15.02 -4.15 8.13
CA LYS A 312 14.76 -5.57 7.92
C LYS A 312 15.19 -5.96 6.52
N ASP A 313 16.00 -7.01 6.41
CA ASP A 313 16.46 -7.56 5.14
C ASP A 313 15.85 -8.95 4.88
N VAL A 314 15.42 -9.19 3.65
CA VAL A 314 15.04 -10.50 3.14
C VAL A 314 15.83 -10.76 1.88
N LYS A 315 16.77 -11.71 1.96
CA LYS A 315 17.60 -12.09 0.83
C LYS A 315 17.51 -13.58 0.56
N HIS A 316 17.02 -13.94 -0.62
CA HIS A 316 16.92 -15.31 -1.09
C HIS A 316 17.52 -15.43 -2.49
N GLN A 317 18.41 -16.41 -2.69
CA GLN A 317 19.01 -16.71 -3.99
C GLN A 317 18.71 -18.17 -4.35
N LEU A 318 17.95 -18.37 -5.41
CA LEU A 318 17.69 -19.66 -6.05
C LEU A 318 18.22 -19.61 -7.50
N VAL A 319 18.36 -20.77 -8.14
CA VAL A 319 18.97 -20.86 -9.48
C VAL A 319 18.21 -19.98 -10.50
N VAL A 320 16.88 -20.05 -10.49
CA VAL A 320 16.01 -19.31 -11.42
C VAL A 320 15.28 -18.13 -10.80
N ALA A 321 15.30 -17.97 -9.47
CA ALA A 321 14.62 -16.90 -8.77
C ALA A 321 15.54 -16.24 -7.74
N SER A 322 15.39 -14.94 -7.51
CA SER A 322 16.12 -14.23 -6.47
C SER A 322 15.28 -13.09 -5.93
N ILE A 323 15.40 -12.83 -4.64
CA ILE A 323 14.79 -11.70 -3.97
C ILE A 323 15.89 -11.02 -3.15
N ASP A 324 16.07 -9.73 -3.39
CA ASP A 324 16.87 -8.83 -2.57
C ASP A 324 15.91 -7.71 -2.14
N TYR A 325 15.35 -7.87 -0.95
CA TYR A 325 14.35 -7.00 -0.37
C TYR A 325 14.87 -6.42 0.93
N TRP A 326 14.57 -5.16 1.17
CA TRP A 326 14.69 -4.58 2.49
C TRP A 326 13.54 -3.63 2.76
N GLN A 327 13.16 -3.53 4.03
CA GLN A 327 12.22 -2.54 4.54
C GLN A 327 12.86 -1.85 5.73
N MET A 328 12.96 -0.54 5.64
CA MET A 328 13.39 0.32 6.73
C MET A 328 12.19 0.92 7.42
N VAL A 329 12.28 0.99 8.74
CA VAL A 329 11.35 1.75 9.58
C VAL A 329 12.04 3.05 9.98
N GLY A 330 11.28 4.13 10.10
CA GLY A 330 11.86 5.41 10.47
C GLY A 330 10.82 6.53 10.51
N THR A 331 11.30 7.76 10.37
CA THR A 331 10.45 8.95 10.43
C THR A 331 10.62 9.86 9.23
N TYR A 332 9.52 10.50 8.84
CA TYR A 332 9.43 11.49 7.77
C TYR A 332 9.30 12.90 8.35
N THR A 333 10.09 13.84 7.81
CA THR A 333 10.01 15.26 8.14
C THR A 333 10.12 16.10 6.87
N GLY A 334 9.22 17.07 6.69
CA GLY A 334 9.15 17.91 5.49
C GLY A 334 7.76 18.46 5.24
N THR A 335 7.34 18.49 3.98
CA THR A 335 6.06 19.04 3.54
C THR A 335 5.35 18.10 2.57
N ILE A 336 4.03 17.96 2.73
CA ILE A 336 3.13 17.31 1.77
C ILE A 336 1.95 18.21 1.45
N ALA A 337 1.71 18.54 0.17
CA ALA A 337 0.63 19.43 -0.27
C ALA A 337 0.51 20.73 0.58
N GLY A 338 1.64 21.29 1.03
CA GLY A 338 1.68 22.48 1.91
C GLY A 338 1.52 22.20 3.42
N HIS A 339 1.17 20.98 3.82
CA HIS A 339 1.12 20.56 5.22
C HIS A 339 2.50 20.15 5.73
N LYS A 340 2.90 20.68 6.87
CA LYS A 340 4.15 20.29 7.54
C LYS A 340 3.98 18.94 8.21
N VAL A 341 4.94 18.05 7.99
CA VAL A 341 5.08 16.76 8.69
C VAL A 341 6.40 16.74 9.44
N THR A 342 6.40 16.26 10.69
CA THR A 342 7.60 16.29 11.55
C THR A 342 7.63 15.03 12.39
N GLY A 343 8.67 14.21 12.19
CA GLY A 343 8.86 12.96 12.93
C GLY A 343 7.73 11.93 12.71
N VAL A 344 7.02 11.99 11.58
CA VAL A 344 5.89 11.08 11.32
C VAL A 344 6.44 9.70 11.00
N ARG A 345 6.00 8.66 11.74
CA ARG A 345 6.47 7.29 11.50
C ARG A 345 6.01 6.79 10.13
N GLY A 346 6.85 5.98 9.51
CA GLY A 346 6.55 5.31 8.26
C GLY A 346 7.62 4.30 7.88
N VAL A 347 7.49 3.79 6.66
CA VAL A 347 8.41 2.80 6.10
C VAL A 347 8.90 3.23 4.73
N CYS A 348 10.13 2.85 4.43
CA CYS A 348 10.73 2.94 3.10
C CYS A 348 11.31 1.56 2.76
N GLU A 349 11.05 1.05 1.57
CA GLU A 349 11.49 -0.28 1.16
C GLU A 349 12.10 -0.27 -0.23
N SER A 350 12.91 -1.28 -0.51
CA SER A 350 13.32 -1.62 -1.85
C SER A 350 13.12 -3.09 -2.13
N MET A 351 12.80 -3.35 -3.38
CA MET A 351 12.80 -4.70 -3.93
C MET A 351 13.63 -4.73 -5.19
N LYS A 352 14.41 -5.79 -5.32
CA LYS A 352 14.98 -6.28 -6.57
C LYS A 352 14.71 -7.77 -6.64
N ALA A 353 13.90 -8.19 -7.60
CA ALA A 353 13.56 -9.59 -7.74
C ALA A 353 13.65 -10.12 -9.16
N ARG A 354 13.93 -11.42 -9.22
CA ARG A 354 13.84 -12.28 -10.38
C ARG A 354 12.87 -13.42 -10.01
N LEU A 355 11.69 -13.47 -10.60
CA LEU A 355 10.55 -14.26 -10.09
C LEU A 355 10.26 -15.53 -10.90
#